data_AF-A0A0D6APP8-F1
#
_entry.id   AF-A0A0D6APP8-F1
#
_cell.length_a   1.000
_cell.length_b   1.000
_cell.length_c   1.000
_cell.angle_alpha   90.00
_cell.angle_beta   90.00
_cell.angle_gamma   90.00
#
_symmetry.space_group_name_H-M   'P 1'
#
loop_
_entity.id
_entity.type
_entity.pdbx_description
1 polymer ?
#
loop_
_entity_poly.entity_id
_entity_poly.type
_entity_poly.pdbx_seq_one_letter_code
_entity_poly.pdbx_strand_id
1 'polypeptide(L)'
;MRVSIEKLQQWKQEKRPIVSLTAWDYAIAQILDLAEIDIILVGDSLAMVALGHPNTLPVTLDEMIHHTKAVCRGVRRALVVCDLPFLTYQTNITQAIKSAGKVIKETEAGAVKLEGGYPAMIETISRLTEIGIPVMAHIGLTPQSVKMLGYKKQGITPFAQEKIFNEAMASEKAGAFSIVLEHISEELASEITKNLSIPTIGIGAGNNCDGQVLVTADLLGLSPKLPPFAKPYANLKEIIFDSVTHFARDVKSHDFPDNVQ
;
A
#
# COMPACT_ATOMS: atom_id res chain seq x y z
N MET A 1 -3.63 21.72 -1.01
CA MET A 1 -4.86 20.92 -1.19
C MET A 1 -4.45 19.46 -1.26
N ARG A 2 -5.16 18.54 -0.58
CA ARG A 2 -4.84 17.12 -0.65
C ARG A 2 -5.11 16.58 -2.06
N VAL A 3 -4.32 15.61 -2.52
CA VAL A 3 -4.55 14.85 -3.75
C VAL A 3 -5.87 14.12 -3.60
N SER A 4 -6.75 14.29 -4.58
CA SER A 4 -8.07 13.65 -4.61
C SER A 4 -8.11 12.48 -5.60
N ILE A 5 -9.15 11.65 -5.52
CA ILE A 5 -9.33 10.53 -6.46
C ILE A 5 -9.53 11.03 -7.90
N GLU A 6 -10.18 12.18 -8.08
CA GLU A 6 -10.37 12.81 -9.39
C GLU A 6 -9.03 13.29 -9.96
N LYS A 7 -8.12 13.76 -9.09
CA LYS A 7 -6.79 14.18 -9.50
C LYS A 7 -5.95 12.99 -10.01
N LEU A 8 -6.07 11.83 -9.38
CA LEU A 8 -5.42 10.60 -9.85
C LEU A 8 -5.95 10.16 -11.22
N GLN A 9 -7.27 10.23 -11.44
CA GLN A 9 -7.87 9.94 -12.74
C GLN A 9 -7.39 10.91 -13.83
N GLN A 10 -7.30 12.21 -13.51
CA GLN A 10 -6.73 13.21 -14.40
C GLN A 10 -5.28 12.87 -14.77
N TRP A 11 -4.46 12.46 -13.79
CA TRP A 11 -3.06 12.11 -14.05
C TRP A 11 -2.89 10.90 -14.94
N LYS A 12 -3.78 9.90 -14.87
CA LYS A 12 -3.81 8.81 -15.86
C LYS A 12 -4.05 9.33 -17.27
N GLN A 13 -5.03 10.21 -17.46
CA GLN A 13 -5.34 10.80 -18.77
C GLN A 13 -4.17 11.63 -19.32
N GLU A 14 -3.48 12.36 -18.43
CA GLU A 14 -2.28 13.13 -18.74
C GLU A 14 -1.02 12.27 -18.91
N LYS A 15 -1.09 10.96 -18.63
CA LYS A 15 0.05 10.03 -18.59
C LYS A 15 1.14 10.49 -17.62
N ARG A 16 0.78 11.20 -16.54
CA ARG A 16 1.68 11.51 -15.42
C ARG A 16 1.76 10.28 -14.51
N PRO A 17 2.93 9.65 -14.34
CA PRO A 17 3.06 8.51 -13.44
C PRO A 17 2.67 8.85 -12.01
N ILE A 18 1.90 7.97 -11.37
CA ILE A 18 1.49 8.12 -9.97
C ILE A 18 2.50 7.42 -9.08
N VAL A 19 3.05 8.14 -8.10
CA VAL A 19 4.04 7.59 -7.16
C VAL A 19 3.37 7.29 -5.82
N SER A 20 3.42 6.03 -5.41
CA SER A 20 2.88 5.56 -4.13
C SER A 20 3.97 4.93 -3.27
N LEU A 21 3.95 5.20 -1.97
CA LEU A 21 4.85 4.58 -1.00
C LEU A 21 4.12 4.28 0.30
N THR A 22 4.54 3.23 1.01
CA THR A 22 3.90 2.90 2.30
C THR A 22 4.41 3.77 3.44
N ALA A 23 3.59 4.02 4.46
CA ALA A 23 4.03 4.63 5.71
C ALA A 23 3.32 4.01 6.90
N TRP A 24 3.99 3.96 8.05
CA TRP A 24 3.43 3.44 9.30
C TRP A 24 3.51 4.45 10.44
N ASP A 25 4.26 5.55 10.32
CA ASP A 25 4.38 6.56 11.37
C ASP A 25 4.41 7.99 10.83
N TYR A 26 4.38 8.94 11.76
CA TYR A 26 4.39 10.37 11.49
C TYR A 26 5.68 10.83 10.81
N ALA A 27 6.85 10.34 11.25
CA ALA A 27 8.14 10.85 10.79
C ALA A 27 8.39 10.49 9.32
N ILE A 28 8.14 9.22 8.96
CA ILE A 28 8.24 8.76 7.58
C ILE A 28 7.18 9.46 6.72
N ALA A 29 5.94 9.58 7.20
CA ALA A 29 4.88 10.27 6.46
C ALA A 29 5.24 11.72 6.11
N GLN A 30 5.87 12.46 7.02
CA GLN A 30 6.33 13.83 6.73
C GLN A 30 7.38 13.88 5.63
N ILE A 31 8.36 12.98 5.68
CA ILE A 31 9.42 12.92 4.67
C ILE A 31 8.81 12.58 3.30
N LEU A 32 7.89 11.62 3.24
CA LEU A 32 7.22 11.24 2.00
C LEU A 32 6.33 12.35 1.44
N ASP A 33 5.59 13.07 2.29
CA ASP A 33 4.74 14.18 1.85
C ASP A 33 5.57 15.36 1.33
N LEU A 34 6.71 15.67 1.98
CA LEU A 34 7.68 16.68 1.52
C LEU A 34 8.36 16.28 0.21
N ALA A 35 8.57 14.99 -0.02
CA ALA A 35 9.07 14.45 -1.28
C ALA A 35 7.99 14.36 -2.39
N GLU A 36 6.81 14.95 -2.16
CA GLU A 36 5.70 15.03 -3.10
C GLU A 36 5.13 13.67 -3.56
N ILE A 37 5.25 12.64 -2.74
CA ILE A 37 4.59 11.35 -2.98
C ILE A 37 3.08 11.56 -3.13
N ASP A 38 2.48 10.95 -4.15
CA ASP A 38 1.09 11.20 -4.53
C ASP A 38 0.11 10.44 -3.63
N ILE A 39 0.45 9.19 -3.32
CA ILE A 39 -0.34 8.30 -2.46
C ILE A 39 0.54 7.77 -1.34
N ILE A 40 0.11 7.96 -0.09
CA ILE A 40 0.73 7.34 1.07
C ILE A 40 -0.18 6.21 1.55
N LEU A 41 0.29 4.97 1.39
CA LEU A 41 -0.44 3.77 1.77
C LEU A 41 -0.07 3.33 3.19
N VAL A 42 -1.01 3.40 4.12
CA VAL A 42 -0.91 2.71 5.40
C VAL A 42 -1.30 1.25 5.17
N GLY A 43 -0.33 0.49 4.70
CA GLY A 43 -0.51 -0.90 4.30
C GLY A 43 -0.34 -1.88 5.45
N ASP A 44 -1.06 -3.01 5.40
CA ASP A 44 -0.92 -4.10 6.38
C ASP A 44 0.48 -4.74 6.37
N SER A 45 1.31 -4.43 5.38
CA SER A 45 2.76 -4.71 5.34
C SER A 45 3.50 -4.18 6.58
N LEU A 46 2.97 -3.16 7.28
CA LEU A 46 3.48 -2.70 8.58
C LEU A 46 3.55 -3.81 9.62
N ALA A 47 2.69 -4.84 9.52
CA ALA A 47 2.74 -6.01 10.38
C ALA A 47 4.13 -6.66 10.36
N MET A 48 4.74 -6.74 9.17
CA MET A 48 6.04 -7.37 8.99
C MET A 48 7.18 -6.39 9.24
N VAL A 49 7.13 -5.20 8.62
CA VAL A 49 8.28 -4.28 8.61
C VAL A 49 8.37 -3.38 9.83
N ALA A 50 7.26 -3.15 10.54
CA ALA A 50 7.22 -2.33 11.74
C ALA A 50 6.94 -3.15 13.01
N LEU A 51 6.06 -4.16 12.93
CA LEU A 51 5.66 -4.97 14.10
C LEU A 51 6.37 -6.33 14.19
N GLY A 52 7.15 -6.72 13.18
CA GLY A 52 7.96 -7.94 13.22
C GLY A 52 7.18 -9.26 13.11
N HIS A 53 5.91 -9.22 12.69
CA HIS A 53 5.14 -10.42 12.41
C HIS A 53 5.69 -11.18 11.18
N PRO A 54 5.50 -12.51 11.11
CA PRO A 54 5.97 -13.31 9.98
C PRO A 54 5.16 -13.10 8.69
N ASN A 55 3.98 -12.49 8.77
CA ASN A 55 3.09 -12.15 7.65
C ASN A 55 2.08 -11.08 8.11
N THR A 56 1.20 -10.63 7.21
CA THR A 56 0.25 -9.55 7.49
C THR A 56 -1.01 -9.98 8.26
N LEU A 57 -1.30 -11.28 8.35
CA LEU A 57 -2.54 -11.79 8.97
C LEU A 57 -2.77 -11.38 10.44
N PRO A 58 -1.75 -11.24 11.31
CA PRO A 58 -1.98 -10.91 12.71
C PRO A 58 -2.42 -9.47 12.95
N VAL A 59 -2.19 -8.53 12.02
CA VAL A 59 -2.47 -7.12 12.28
C VAL A 59 -3.97 -6.88 12.37
N THR A 60 -4.36 -6.12 13.37
CA THR A 60 -5.75 -5.85 13.72
C THR A 60 -6.22 -4.54 13.09
N LEU A 61 -7.55 -4.36 13.02
CA LEU A 61 -8.14 -3.09 12.59
C LEU A 61 -7.70 -1.91 13.47
N ASP A 62 -7.56 -2.14 14.79
CA ASP A 62 -7.19 -1.08 15.72
C ASP A 62 -5.73 -0.64 15.56
N GLU A 63 -4.82 -1.57 15.27
CA GLU A 63 -3.44 -1.25 14.90
C GLU A 63 -3.38 -0.47 13.59
N MET A 64 -4.14 -0.89 12.56
CA MET A 64 -4.23 -0.15 11.30
C MET A 64 -4.73 1.29 11.52
N ILE A 65 -5.77 1.46 12.35
CA ILE A 65 -6.29 2.79 12.72
C ILE A 65 -5.24 3.60 13.51
N HIS A 66 -4.52 2.97 14.44
CA HIS A 66 -3.47 3.64 15.22
C HIS A 66 -2.37 4.22 14.33
N HIS A 67 -1.81 3.40 13.44
CA HIS A 67 -0.79 3.82 12.49
C HIS A 67 -1.33 4.86 11.50
N THR A 68 -2.56 4.70 11.03
CA THR A 68 -3.20 5.67 10.12
C THR A 68 -3.38 7.03 10.78
N LYS A 69 -3.79 7.10 12.05
CA LYS A 69 -3.84 8.35 12.82
C LYS A 69 -2.46 9.03 12.89
N ALA A 70 -1.39 8.27 13.09
CA ALA A 70 -0.03 8.82 13.11
C ALA A 70 0.39 9.38 11.74
N VAL A 71 0.16 8.60 10.67
CA VAL A 71 0.47 9.00 9.29
C VAL A 71 -0.32 10.23 8.87
N CYS A 72 -1.64 10.28 9.09
CA CYS A 72 -2.47 11.42 8.71
C CYS A 72 -1.99 12.76 9.31
N ARG A 73 -1.43 12.75 10.54
CA ARG A 73 -0.85 13.97 11.15
C ARG A 73 0.40 14.47 10.42
N GLY A 74 1.11 13.59 9.71
CA GLY A 74 2.31 13.90 8.94
C GLY A 74 2.03 14.35 7.50
N VAL A 75 0.80 14.17 7.00
CA VAL A 75 0.47 14.36 5.57
C VAL A 75 -0.40 15.58 5.34
N ARG A 76 0.06 16.48 4.47
CA ARG A 76 -0.67 17.69 4.05
C ARG A 76 -1.15 17.62 2.61
N ARG A 77 -0.43 16.92 1.73
CA ARG A 77 -0.71 16.84 0.29
C ARG A 77 -1.16 15.45 -0.15
N ALA A 78 -0.43 14.38 0.15
CA ALA A 78 -0.70 13.07 -0.43
C ALA A 78 -2.12 12.55 -0.11
N LEU A 79 -2.66 11.71 -0.98
CA LEU A 79 -3.85 10.91 -0.65
C LEU A 79 -3.42 9.79 0.30
N VAL A 80 -3.95 9.80 1.53
CA VAL A 80 -3.72 8.71 2.49
C VAL A 80 -4.75 7.60 2.24
N VAL A 81 -4.28 6.38 2.00
CA VAL A 81 -5.09 5.18 1.84
C VAL A 81 -4.75 4.21 2.97
N CYS A 82 -5.76 3.64 3.63
CA CYS A 82 -5.56 2.64 4.70
C CYS A 82 -6.01 1.26 4.22
N ASP A 83 -5.19 0.23 4.45
CA ASP A 83 -5.65 -1.14 4.26
C ASP A 83 -6.73 -1.53 5.26
N LEU A 84 -7.72 -2.31 4.80
CA LEU A 84 -8.52 -3.14 5.70
C LEU A 84 -7.78 -4.47 5.91
N PRO A 85 -7.42 -4.82 7.16
CA PRO A 85 -6.64 -6.02 7.40
C PRO A 85 -7.51 -7.28 7.29
N PHE A 86 -6.84 -8.43 7.23
CA PHE A 86 -7.50 -9.73 7.05
C PHE A 86 -8.66 -9.97 8.01
N LEU A 87 -9.73 -10.59 7.50
CA LEU A 87 -10.98 -10.92 8.19
C LEU A 87 -11.85 -9.72 8.62
N THR A 88 -11.44 -8.48 8.35
CA THR A 88 -12.24 -7.28 8.69
C THR A 88 -13.25 -6.88 7.62
N TYR A 89 -13.20 -7.48 6.43
CA TYR A 89 -14.09 -7.13 5.32
C TYR A 89 -14.57 -8.33 4.50
N GLN A 90 -13.90 -9.49 4.61
CA GLN A 90 -14.20 -10.70 3.84
C GLN A 90 -15.42 -11.47 4.37
N THR A 91 -15.83 -11.24 5.62
CA THR A 91 -16.88 -12.04 6.28
C THR A 91 -18.27 -11.75 5.74
N ASN A 92 -18.59 -10.47 5.49
CA ASN A 92 -19.79 -9.99 4.83
C ASN A 92 -19.72 -8.47 4.62
N ILE A 93 -20.62 -7.96 3.78
CA ILE A 93 -20.75 -6.53 3.43
C ILE A 93 -20.97 -5.66 4.69
N THR A 94 -21.80 -6.08 5.64
CA THR A 94 -22.07 -5.31 6.87
C THR A 94 -20.81 -5.10 7.70
N GLN A 95 -19.98 -6.13 7.83
CA GLN A 95 -18.70 -6.03 8.52
C GLN A 95 -17.72 -5.12 7.77
N ALA A 96 -17.65 -5.23 6.43
CA ALA A 96 -16.82 -4.34 5.62
C ALA A 96 -17.22 -2.86 5.79
N ILE A 97 -18.52 -2.54 5.77
CA ILE A 97 -19.03 -1.18 6.00
C ILE A 97 -18.62 -0.68 7.39
N LYS A 98 -18.74 -1.51 8.43
CA LYS A 98 -18.34 -1.13 9.79
C LYS A 98 -16.84 -0.86 9.89
N SER A 99 -16.01 -1.73 9.32
CA SER A 99 -14.55 -1.59 9.37
C SER A 99 -14.09 -0.37 8.58
N ALA A 100 -14.54 -0.22 7.32
CA ALA A 100 -14.21 0.92 6.48
C ALA A 100 -14.72 2.24 7.09
N GLY A 101 -15.96 2.25 7.56
CA GLY A 101 -16.54 3.41 8.24
C GLY A 101 -15.78 3.79 9.52
N LYS A 102 -15.28 2.81 10.29
CA LYS A 102 -14.44 3.05 11.47
C LYS A 102 -13.13 3.71 11.07
N VAL A 103 -12.45 3.19 10.05
CA VAL A 103 -11.20 3.78 9.51
C VAL A 103 -11.44 5.23 9.07
N ILE A 104 -12.44 5.50 8.23
CA ILE A 104 -12.69 6.85 7.73
C ILE A 104 -13.11 7.82 8.84
N LYS A 105 -13.89 7.38 9.84
CA LYS A 105 -14.37 8.25 10.93
C LYS A 105 -13.31 8.55 11.98
N GLU A 106 -12.48 7.57 12.31
CA GLU A 106 -11.48 7.72 13.37
C GLU A 106 -10.15 8.27 12.86
N THR A 107 -9.93 8.26 11.55
CA THR A 107 -8.72 8.76 10.92
C THR A 107 -9.06 9.91 9.96
N GLU A 108 -8.07 10.41 9.23
CA GLU A 108 -8.30 11.33 8.11
C GLU A 108 -7.90 10.69 6.77
N ALA A 109 -7.90 9.36 6.69
CA ALA A 109 -7.64 8.66 5.43
C ALA A 109 -8.72 9.02 4.41
N GLY A 110 -8.31 9.25 3.17
CA GLY A 110 -9.23 9.59 2.08
C GLY A 110 -9.88 8.37 1.43
N ALA A 111 -9.33 7.18 1.66
CA ALA A 111 -9.80 5.93 1.05
C ALA A 111 -9.36 4.69 1.84
N VAL A 112 -9.96 3.56 1.49
CA VAL A 112 -9.53 2.23 1.98
C VAL A 112 -9.04 1.34 0.83
N LYS A 113 -8.13 0.40 1.12
CA LYS A 113 -7.71 -0.66 0.19
C LYS A 113 -8.21 -2.03 0.66
N LEU A 114 -8.69 -2.83 -0.30
CA LEU A 114 -9.23 -4.18 -0.08
C LEU A 114 -8.63 -5.15 -1.09
N GLU A 115 -8.30 -6.37 -0.64
CA GLU A 115 -7.78 -7.44 -1.48
C GLU A 115 -8.87 -8.40 -1.96
N GLY A 116 -8.80 -8.76 -3.24
CA GLY A 116 -9.64 -9.78 -3.89
C GLY A 116 -10.54 -9.22 -4.99
N GLY A 117 -10.77 -10.02 -6.03
CA GLY A 117 -11.68 -9.67 -7.14
C GLY A 117 -12.81 -10.69 -7.34
N TYR A 118 -12.99 -11.64 -6.43
CA TYR A 118 -14.05 -12.64 -6.50
C TYR A 118 -15.44 -12.01 -6.30
N PRO A 119 -16.55 -12.65 -6.74
CA PRO A 119 -17.87 -12.03 -6.80
C PRO A 119 -18.34 -11.33 -5.51
N ALA A 120 -18.20 -11.97 -4.35
CA ALA A 120 -18.59 -11.36 -3.07
C ALA A 120 -17.72 -10.15 -2.67
N MET A 121 -16.47 -10.09 -3.13
CA MET A 121 -15.62 -8.90 -2.95
C MET A 121 -16.08 -7.75 -3.86
N ILE A 122 -16.47 -8.05 -5.10
CA ILE A 122 -17.03 -7.06 -6.03
C ILE A 122 -18.32 -6.44 -5.48
N GLU A 123 -19.19 -7.24 -4.87
CA GLU A 123 -20.38 -6.73 -4.16
C GLU A 123 -20.00 -5.82 -2.97
N THR A 124 -18.94 -6.17 -2.25
CA THR A 124 -18.42 -5.36 -1.14
C THR A 124 -17.87 -4.02 -1.63
N ILE A 125 -17.07 -4.02 -2.69
CA ILE A 125 -16.54 -2.80 -3.32
C ILE A 125 -17.71 -1.90 -3.76
N SER A 126 -18.67 -2.48 -4.49
CA SER A 126 -19.87 -1.78 -4.97
C SER A 126 -20.64 -1.12 -3.82
N ARG A 127 -20.84 -1.84 -2.72
CA ARG A 127 -21.60 -1.29 -1.61
C ARG A 127 -20.84 -0.19 -0.86
N LEU A 128 -19.53 -0.32 -0.69
CA LEU A 128 -18.71 0.71 -0.03
C LEU A 128 -18.66 2.01 -0.85
N THR A 129 -18.50 1.89 -2.17
CA THR A 129 -18.43 3.04 -3.08
C THR A 129 -19.77 3.75 -3.18
N GLU A 130 -20.89 3.01 -3.24
CA GLU A 130 -22.26 3.56 -3.25
C GLU A 130 -22.57 4.43 -2.02
N ILE A 131 -22.04 4.06 -0.84
CA ILE A 131 -22.22 4.84 0.40
C ILE A 131 -21.16 5.93 0.59
N GLY A 132 -20.33 6.19 -0.42
CA GLY A 132 -19.37 7.30 -0.43
C GLY A 132 -18.01 6.98 0.21
N ILE A 133 -17.62 5.71 0.36
CA ILE A 133 -16.28 5.32 0.81
C ILE A 133 -15.43 4.98 -0.43
N PRO A 134 -14.40 5.77 -0.77
CA PRO A 134 -13.52 5.46 -1.90
C PRO A 134 -12.73 4.17 -1.65
N VAL A 135 -12.73 3.27 -2.63
CA VAL A 135 -12.05 1.98 -2.57
C VAL A 135 -10.95 1.88 -3.61
N MET A 136 -9.74 1.56 -3.16
CA MET A 136 -8.65 1.06 -3.99
C MET A 136 -8.71 -0.46 -3.97
N ALA A 137 -8.91 -1.10 -5.13
CA ALA A 137 -8.89 -2.56 -5.20
C ALA A 137 -7.45 -3.09 -5.21
N HIS A 138 -7.25 -4.35 -4.82
CA HIS A 138 -5.96 -5.03 -4.90
C HIS A 138 -6.15 -6.44 -5.50
N ILE A 139 -5.53 -6.68 -6.66
CA ILE A 139 -5.68 -7.88 -7.48
C ILE A 139 -4.30 -8.41 -7.88
N GLY A 140 -4.22 -9.72 -8.15
CA GLY A 140 -2.97 -10.42 -8.41
C GLY A 140 -2.57 -11.22 -7.18
N LEU A 141 -1.34 -11.06 -6.73
CA LEU A 141 -0.91 -11.62 -5.46
C LEU A 141 -1.52 -10.79 -4.32
N THR A 142 -2.39 -11.40 -3.53
CA THR A 142 -2.99 -10.77 -2.35
C THR A 142 -2.36 -11.36 -1.07
N PRO A 143 -1.42 -10.66 -0.39
CA PRO A 143 -0.72 -11.16 0.80
C PRO A 143 -1.62 -11.72 1.91
N GLN A 144 -2.85 -11.22 2.08
CA GLN A 144 -3.80 -11.78 3.06
C GLN A 144 -4.24 -13.22 2.73
N SER A 145 -3.97 -13.69 1.50
CA SER A 145 -4.16 -15.07 1.07
C SER A 145 -2.87 -15.90 1.07
N VAL A 146 -1.81 -15.47 1.77
CA VAL A 146 -0.48 -16.13 1.78
C VAL A 146 -0.54 -17.62 2.13
N LYS A 147 -1.48 -18.06 2.96
CA LYS A 147 -1.65 -19.49 3.30
C LYS A 147 -2.12 -20.35 2.13
N MET A 148 -2.82 -19.74 1.16
CA MET A 148 -3.29 -20.40 -0.06
C MET A 148 -2.32 -20.20 -1.23
N LEU A 149 -1.82 -18.98 -1.41
CA LEU A 149 -1.05 -18.58 -2.59
C LEU A 149 0.48 -18.70 -2.40
N GLY A 150 0.94 -18.56 -1.15
CA GLY A 150 2.32 -18.16 -0.88
C GLY A 150 2.64 -16.78 -1.49
N TYR A 151 3.92 -16.40 -1.48
CA TYR A 151 4.41 -15.21 -2.19
C TYR A 151 4.95 -15.61 -3.57
N LYS A 152 4.04 -15.93 -4.49
CA LYS A 152 4.37 -16.42 -5.84
C LYS A 152 3.73 -15.54 -6.91
N LYS A 153 4.34 -15.49 -8.09
CA LYS A 153 3.79 -14.77 -9.25
C LYS A 153 2.43 -15.35 -9.64
N GLN A 154 1.45 -14.48 -9.90
CA GLN A 154 0.09 -14.85 -10.28
C GLN A 154 -0.12 -14.71 -11.80
N GLY A 155 -1.19 -15.31 -12.33
CA GLY A 155 -1.50 -15.23 -13.76
C GLY A 155 -0.51 -16.00 -14.66
N ILE A 156 -0.06 -17.17 -14.23
CA ILE A 156 0.91 -17.99 -15.00
C ILE A 156 0.23 -18.71 -16.17
N THR A 157 -1.01 -19.16 -16.00
CA THR A 157 -1.78 -19.86 -17.03
C THR A 157 -2.76 -18.91 -17.73
N PRO A 158 -3.14 -19.16 -19.00
CA PRO A 158 -4.12 -18.33 -19.70
C PRO A 158 -5.43 -18.15 -18.92
N PHE A 159 -5.93 -19.24 -18.30
CA PHE A 159 -7.12 -19.18 -17.46
C PHE A 159 -6.95 -18.26 -16.24
N ALA A 160 -5.78 -18.30 -15.58
CA ALA A 160 -5.50 -17.44 -14.44
C ALA A 160 -5.32 -15.97 -14.87
N GLN A 161 -4.77 -15.72 -16.06
CA GLN A 161 -4.66 -14.38 -16.65
C GLN A 161 -6.03 -13.79 -16.95
N GLU A 162 -6.88 -14.55 -17.64
CA GLU A 162 -8.27 -14.18 -17.95
C GLU A 162 -9.06 -13.90 -16.68
N LYS A 163 -8.89 -14.74 -15.64
CA LYS A 163 -9.51 -14.51 -14.33
C LYS A 163 -9.10 -13.15 -13.75
N ILE A 164 -7.80 -12.88 -13.64
CA ILE A 164 -7.28 -11.62 -13.08
C ILE A 164 -7.74 -10.40 -13.90
N PHE A 165 -7.77 -10.53 -15.23
CA PHE A 165 -8.29 -9.49 -16.12
C PHE A 165 -9.76 -9.18 -15.81
N ASN A 166 -10.60 -10.22 -15.75
CA ASN A 166 -12.03 -10.07 -15.45
C ASN A 166 -12.28 -9.50 -14.04
N GLU A 167 -11.48 -9.92 -13.05
CA GLU A 167 -11.52 -9.38 -11.70
C GLU A 167 -11.20 -7.86 -11.67
N ALA A 168 -10.23 -7.41 -12.48
CA ALA A 168 -9.89 -5.99 -12.60
C ALA A 168 -11.01 -5.17 -13.24
N MET A 169 -11.57 -5.66 -14.36
CA MET A 169 -12.70 -5.02 -15.02
C MET A 169 -13.95 -4.95 -14.11
N ALA A 170 -14.21 -6.03 -13.36
CA ALA A 170 -15.33 -6.07 -12.42
C ALA A 170 -15.14 -5.10 -11.25
N SER A 171 -13.90 -4.91 -10.78
CA SER A 171 -13.59 -3.98 -9.69
C SER A 171 -13.81 -2.52 -10.10
N GLU A 172 -13.42 -2.14 -11.33
CA GLU A 172 -13.75 -0.82 -11.88
C GLU A 172 -15.26 -0.64 -12.01
N LYS A 173 -15.98 -1.64 -12.56
CA LYS A 173 -17.44 -1.58 -12.69
C LYS A 173 -18.15 -1.43 -11.34
N ALA A 174 -17.58 -1.98 -10.27
CA ALA A 174 -18.05 -1.81 -8.90
C ALA A 174 -17.69 -0.45 -8.27
N GLY A 175 -16.97 0.42 -8.99
CA GLY A 175 -16.67 1.78 -8.56
C GLY A 175 -15.36 1.94 -7.79
N ALA A 176 -14.44 0.96 -7.85
CA ALA A 176 -13.09 1.19 -7.38
C ALA A 176 -12.47 2.40 -8.11
N PHE A 177 -11.78 3.29 -7.40
CA PHE A 177 -11.17 4.48 -8.04
C PHE A 177 -9.77 4.21 -8.59
N SER A 178 -9.13 3.13 -8.16
CA SER A 178 -7.81 2.68 -8.57
C SER A 178 -7.61 1.20 -8.22
N ILE A 179 -6.66 0.52 -8.86
CA ILE A 179 -6.35 -0.89 -8.63
C ILE A 179 -4.86 -1.10 -8.44
N VAL A 180 -4.45 -1.71 -7.33
CA VAL A 180 -3.11 -2.27 -7.16
C VAL A 180 -3.03 -3.60 -7.91
N LEU A 181 -2.03 -3.74 -8.77
CA LEU A 181 -1.69 -4.98 -9.47
C LEU A 181 -0.38 -5.52 -8.91
N GLU A 182 -0.45 -6.59 -8.13
CA GLU A 182 0.73 -7.15 -7.44
C GLU A 182 1.20 -8.47 -8.08
N HIS A 183 2.49 -8.51 -8.39
CA HIS A 183 3.23 -9.71 -8.75
C HIS A 183 2.58 -10.55 -9.86
N ILE A 184 2.17 -9.89 -10.94
CA ILE A 184 1.67 -10.48 -12.21
C ILE A 184 2.68 -10.27 -13.35
N SER A 185 2.41 -10.80 -14.55
CA SER A 185 3.27 -10.52 -15.72
C SER A 185 3.07 -9.09 -16.23
N GLU A 186 4.13 -8.52 -16.84
CA GLU A 186 4.09 -7.18 -17.41
C GLU A 186 3.07 -7.09 -18.55
N GLU A 187 2.93 -8.16 -19.34
CA GLU A 187 1.98 -8.24 -20.45
C GLU A 187 0.54 -8.13 -19.94
N LEU A 188 0.20 -8.90 -18.89
CA LEU A 188 -1.13 -8.86 -18.28
C LEU A 188 -1.40 -7.51 -17.62
N ALA A 189 -0.43 -6.94 -16.91
CA ALA A 189 -0.57 -5.63 -16.30
C ALA A 189 -0.77 -4.52 -17.34
N SER A 190 -0.05 -4.58 -18.46
CA SER A 190 -0.19 -3.67 -19.61
C SER A 190 -1.57 -3.78 -20.24
N GLU A 191 -2.06 -5.02 -20.44
CA GLU A 191 -3.38 -5.28 -20.98
C GLU A 191 -4.49 -4.72 -20.09
N ILE A 192 -4.44 -4.99 -18.78
CA ILE A 192 -5.40 -4.46 -17.80
C ILE A 192 -5.36 -2.93 -17.79
N THR A 193 -4.16 -2.33 -17.71
CA THR A 193 -3.99 -0.87 -17.63
C THR A 193 -4.59 -0.14 -18.83
N LYS A 194 -4.46 -0.72 -20.03
CA LYS A 194 -5.03 -0.17 -21.27
C LYS A 194 -6.55 -0.23 -21.33
N ASN A 195 -7.16 -1.22 -20.69
CA ASN A 195 -8.61 -1.45 -20.74
C ASN A 195 -9.37 -0.74 -19.60
N LEU A 196 -8.69 -0.36 -18.52
CA LEU A 196 -9.27 0.39 -17.42
C LEU A 196 -9.22 1.91 -17.66
N SER A 197 -10.29 2.60 -17.29
CA SER A 197 -10.35 4.07 -17.21
C SER A 197 -9.77 4.62 -15.91
N ILE A 198 -9.73 3.80 -14.84
CA ILE A 198 -9.13 4.15 -13.55
C ILE A 198 -7.61 3.82 -13.49
N PRO A 199 -6.82 4.52 -12.65
CA PRO A 199 -5.40 4.26 -12.50
C PRO A 199 -5.05 2.87 -11.95
N THR A 200 -4.09 2.20 -12.59
CA THR A 200 -3.43 1.00 -12.06
C THR A 200 -2.12 1.36 -11.36
N ILE A 201 -1.87 0.76 -10.19
CA ILE A 201 -0.64 0.94 -9.41
C ILE A 201 0.09 -0.40 -9.33
N GLY A 202 1.23 -0.50 -10.01
CA GLY A 202 2.00 -1.74 -10.08
C GLY A 202 2.91 -1.94 -8.87
N ILE A 203 3.07 -3.19 -8.45
CA ILE A 203 4.16 -3.63 -7.57
C ILE A 203 4.60 -5.03 -8.03
N GLY A 204 5.78 -5.08 -8.66
CA GLY A 204 6.21 -6.30 -9.36
C GLY A 204 5.34 -6.68 -10.55
N ALA A 205 4.72 -5.69 -11.22
CA ALA A 205 3.84 -5.85 -12.38
C ALA A 205 4.38 -5.16 -13.66
N GLY A 206 5.69 -4.93 -13.72
CA GLY A 206 6.33 -4.19 -14.82
C GLY A 206 6.11 -2.66 -14.74
N ASN A 207 6.54 -1.94 -15.77
CA ASN A 207 6.53 -0.46 -15.82
C ASN A 207 5.34 0.14 -16.59
N ASN A 208 4.43 -0.70 -17.10
CA ASN A 208 3.30 -0.27 -17.93
C ASN A 208 2.02 0.05 -17.15
N CYS A 209 2.04 -0.01 -15.81
CA CYS A 209 0.97 0.52 -14.97
C CYS A 209 1.01 2.06 -14.94
N ASP A 210 -0.11 2.70 -14.60
CA ASP A 210 -0.20 4.18 -14.50
C ASP A 210 0.62 4.75 -13.34
N GLY A 211 0.98 3.90 -12.37
CA GLY A 211 1.83 4.25 -11.24
C GLY A 211 2.52 3.04 -10.64
N GLN A 212 3.29 3.28 -9.58
CA GLN A 212 4.04 2.25 -8.87
C GLN A 212 3.91 2.42 -7.36
N VAL A 213 3.92 1.31 -6.64
CA VAL A 213 4.02 1.28 -5.17
C VAL A 213 5.18 0.38 -4.73
N LEU A 214 5.87 0.81 -3.67
CA LEU A 214 6.83 -0.02 -2.93
C LEU A 214 6.60 0.13 -1.43
N VAL A 215 6.95 -0.92 -0.69
CA VAL A 215 7.07 -0.82 0.77
C VAL A 215 8.26 0.09 1.08
N THR A 216 8.05 1.14 1.85
CA THR A 216 9.11 2.15 2.11
C THR A 216 10.31 1.55 2.84
N ALA A 217 10.11 0.55 3.69
CA ALA A 217 11.21 -0.19 4.30
C ALA A 217 12.08 -0.95 3.27
N ASP A 218 11.48 -1.51 2.21
CA ASP A 218 12.22 -2.15 1.12
C ASP A 218 12.99 -1.11 0.31
N LEU A 219 12.34 0.02 -0.02
CA LEU A 219 12.95 1.13 -0.76
C LEU A 219 14.17 1.71 -0.02
N LEU A 220 14.09 1.84 1.31
CA LEU A 220 15.18 2.38 2.13
C LEU A 220 16.22 1.34 2.53
N GLY A 221 16.06 0.07 2.15
CA GLY A 221 17.00 -1.00 2.51
C GLY A 221 16.97 -1.38 4.00
N LEU A 222 15.83 -1.22 4.67
CA LEU A 222 15.61 -1.64 6.06
C LEU A 222 15.19 -3.11 6.16
N SER A 223 14.47 -3.61 5.18
CA SER A 223 13.92 -4.96 5.20
C SER A 223 15.04 -6.03 5.20
N PRO A 224 14.95 -7.07 6.05
CA PRO A 224 15.96 -8.12 6.11
C PRO A 224 16.09 -8.92 4.79
N LYS A 225 14.98 -9.05 4.07
CA LYS A 225 14.91 -9.74 2.77
C LYS A 225 14.00 -8.95 1.86
N LEU A 226 14.53 -8.56 0.71
CA LEU A 226 13.76 -7.85 -0.31
C LEU A 226 12.94 -8.83 -1.17
N PRO A 227 11.72 -8.46 -1.58
CA PRO A 227 11.02 -9.18 -2.62
C PRO A 227 11.76 -9.05 -3.96
N PRO A 228 11.60 -10.01 -4.88
CA PRO A 228 12.40 -10.08 -6.11
C PRO A 228 12.22 -8.88 -7.06
N PHE A 229 11.18 -8.08 -6.86
CA PHE A 229 10.88 -6.89 -7.66
C PHE A 229 11.25 -5.57 -6.96
N ALA A 230 11.63 -5.59 -5.67
CA ALA A 230 12.04 -4.36 -4.98
C ALA A 230 13.49 -4.03 -5.30
N LYS A 231 13.73 -2.75 -5.61
CA LYS A 231 15.06 -2.18 -5.76
C LYS A 231 15.29 -1.19 -4.60
N PRO A 232 16.27 -1.42 -3.72
CA PRO A 232 16.60 -0.46 -2.69
C PRO A 232 17.28 0.77 -3.32
N TYR A 233 16.90 1.95 -2.84
CA TYR A 233 17.49 3.24 -3.21
C TYR A 233 18.52 3.73 -2.18
N ALA A 234 18.53 3.13 -0.99
CA ALA A 234 19.49 3.37 0.08
C ALA A 234 19.78 2.07 0.86
N ASN A 235 20.86 2.06 1.64
CA ASN A 235 21.12 1.05 2.67
C ASN A 235 21.00 1.69 4.06
N LEU A 236 19.78 2.07 4.43
CA LEU A 236 19.55 2.79 5.68
C LEU A 236 19.88 1.92 6.91
N LYS A 237 19.80 0.60 6.78
CA LYS A 237 20.19 -0.32 7.86
C LYS A 237 21.67 -0.15 8.23
N GLU A 238 22.56 -0.08 7.25
CA GLU A 238 24.00 0.14 7.46
C GLU A 238 24.26 1.52 8.07
N ILE A 239 23.62 2.57 7.53
CA ILE A 239 23.75 3.94 8.05
C ILE A 239 23.32 4.01 9.53
N ILE A 240 22.19 3.40 9.88
CA ILE A 240 21.72 3.35 11.28
C ILE A 240 22.71 2.57 12.14
N PHE A 241 23.14 1.39 11.69
CA PHE A 241 24.06 0.55 12.44
C PHE A 241 25.39 1.27 12.75
N ASP A 242 25.98 1.91 11.75
CA ASP A 242 27.23 2.66 11.90
C ASP A 242 27.05 3.87 12.81
N SER A 243 25.97 4.63 12.63
CA SER A 243 25.68 5.81 13.46
C SER A 243 25.48 5.45 14.93
N VAL A 244 24.71 4.38 15.20
CA VAL A 244 24.48 3.90 16.57
C VAL A 244 25.78 3.33 17.17
N THR A 245 26.58 2.61 16.38
CA THR A 245 27.87 2.07 16.83
C THR A 245 28.87 3.17 17.15
N HIS A 246 28.90 4.23 16.33
CA HIS A 246 29.74 5.40 16.56
C HIS A 246 29.31 6.12 17.84
N PHE A 247 28.04 6.47 17.97
CA PHE A 247 27.52 7.10 19.20
C PHE A 247 27.81 6.25 20.45
N ALA A 248 27.60 4.92 20.37
CA ALA A 248 27.91 4.03 21.48
C ALA A 248 29.40 3.97 21.82
N ARG A 249 30.29 4.22 20.84
CA ARG A 249 31.73 4.34 21.07
C ARG A 249 32.03 5.64 21.82
N ASP A 250 31.53 6.76 21.32
CA ASP A 250 31.76 8.09 21.91
C ASP A 250 31.29 8.15 23.37
N VAL A 251 30.14 7.54 23.68
CA VAL A 251 29.65 7.44 25.05
C VAL A 251 30.56 6.58 25.93
N LYS A 252 31.10 5.47 25.41
CA LYS A 252 31.99 4.57 26.15
C LYS A 252 33.39 5.15 26.35
N SER A 253 33.86 6.00 25.44
CA SER A 253 35.14 6.73 25.56
C SER A 253 35.01 8.05 26.32
N HIS A 254 33.79 8.46 26.71
CA HIS A 254 33.48 9.77 27.29
C HIS A 254 33.79 10.95 26.34
N ASP A 255 33.77 10.72 25.03
CA ASP A 255 33.85 11.77 24.02
C ASP A 255 32.48 12.46 23.79
N PHE A 256 31.37 11.84 24.25
CA PHE A 256 30.03 12.44 24.22
C PHE A 256 29.39 12.59 25.62
N PRO A 257 28.71 13.72 25.92
CA PRO A 257 28.66 14.93 25.08
C PRO A 257 30.03 15.59 25.04
N ASP A 258 30.40 16.10 23.87
CA ASP A 258 31.63 16.88 23.76
C ASP A 258 31.48 18.13 24.65
N ASN A 259 32.56 18.58 25.30
CA ASN A 259 32.51 19.68 26.29
C ASN A 259 32.17 21.07 25.69
N VAL A 260 31.65 21.09 24.47
CA VAL A 260 31.27 22.29 23.75
C VAL A 260 29.75 22.51 23.93
N GLN A 261 29.42 23.31 24.94
CA GLN A 261 28.13 24.02 25.03
C GLN A 261 28.06 25.16 24.02
#